data_AF-A0A8J8MJ16-F1
#
_entry.id   AF-A0A8J8MJ16-F1
#
_cell.length_a   1.000
_cell.length_b   1.000
_cell.length_c   1.000
_cell.angle_alpha   90.00
_cell.angle_beta   90.00
_cell.angle_gamma   90.00
#
_symmetry.space_group_name_H-M   'P 1'
#
loop_
_entity.id
_entity.type
_entity.pdbx_description
1 polymer ?
#
loop_
_entity_poly.entity_id
_entity_poly.type
_entity_poly.pdbx_seq_one_letter_code
_entity_poly.pdbx_strand_id
1 'polypeptide(L)'
;MEVMVVIFIVIGIGIYFLNVVGHEAKIKRQIESMGGRLLSYERRNFFSGIGPFHVVGRGRMVYRIDYEVNGVMKEGWVRFGSLFGPDWRL
;
A
#
# COMPACT_ATOMS: atom_id res chain seq x y z
N MET A 1 10.05 34.49 -2.41
CA MET A 1 10.59 33.17 -2.85
C MET A 1 10.36 32.12 -1.75
N GLU A 2 10.71 32.41 -0.49
CA GLU A 2 10.56 31.49 0.64
C GLU A 2 9.11 31.01 0.90
N VAL A 3 8.11 31.91 0.83
CA VAL A 3 6.69 31.56 1.06
C VAL A 3 6.16 30.57 0.01
N MET A 4 6.56 30.71 -1.26
CA MET A 4 6.16 29.76 -2.31
C MET A 4 6.76 28.37 -2.08
N VAL A 5 8.02 28.30 -1.63
CA VAL A 5 8.69 27.01 -1.34
C VAL A 5 7.95 26.27 -0.22
N VAL A 6 7.53 26.98 0.84
CA VAL A 6 6.76 26.38 1.94
C VAL A 6 5.42 25.84 1.46
N ILE A 7 4.68 26.59 0.63
CA ILE A 7 3.41 26.14 0.07
C ILE A 7 3.59 24.85 -0.76
N PHE A 8 4.62 24.81 -1.61
CA PHE A 8 4.92 23.61 -2.41
C PHE A 8 5.27 22.39 -1.55
N ILE A 9 6.00 22.59 -0.44
CA ILE A 9 6.33 21.50 0.50
C ILE A 9 5.05 20.99 1.18
N VAL A 10 4.19 21.88 1.68
CA VAL A 10 2.92 21.50 2.34
C VAL A 10 2.00 20.75 1.38
N ILE A 11 1.88 21.22 0.14
CA ILE A 11 1.10 20.53 -0.90
C ILE A 11 1.71 19.16 -1.22
N GLY A 12 3.04 19.08 -1.39
CA GLY A 12 3.74 17.83 -1.65
C GLY A 12 3.54 16.79 -0.54
N ILE A 13 3.61 17.23 0.71
CA ILE A 13 3.34 16.38 1.88
C ILE A 13 1.85 15.96 1.89
N GLY A 14 0.92 16.88 1.65
CA GLY A 14 -0.51 16.58 1.60
C GLY A 14 -0.86 15.52 0.54
N ILE A 15 -0.28 15.63 -0.66
CA ILE A 15 -0.45 14.65 -1.75
C ILE A 15 0.16 13.30 -1.38
N TYR A 16 1.29 13.28 -0.68
CA TYR A 16 1.91 12.05 -0.19
C TYR A 16 0.97 11.32 0.79
N PHE A 17 0.39 12.02 1.75
CA PHE A 17 -0.55 11.44 2.72
C PHE A 17 -1.85 10.96 2.05
N LEU A 18 -2.42 11.71 1.10
CA LEU A 18 -3.63 11.31 0.37
C LEU A 18 -3.46 9.97 -0.37
N ASN A 19 -2.29 9.75 -0.98
CA ASN A 19 -2.00 8.49 -1.69
C ASN A 19 -1.87 7.29 -0.74
N VAL A 20 -1.36 7.50 0.47
CA VAL A 20 -1.25 6.43 1.48
C VAL A 20 -2.63 6.03 2.01
N VAL A 21 -3.48 7.02 2.32
CA VAL A 21 -4.85 6.78 2.83
C VAL A 21 -5.71 6.01 1.81
N GLY A 22 -5.56 6.30 0.52
CA GLY A 22 -6.29 5.60 -0.54
C GLY A 22 -5.94 4.11 -0.66
N HIS A 23 -4.68 3.72 -0.42
CA HIS A 23 -4.27 2.32 -0.46
C HIS A 23 -4.72 1.55 0.78
N GLU A 24 -4.64 2.15 1.96
CA GLU A 24 -5.16 1.56 3.19
C GLU A 24 -6.63 1.19 3.05
N ALA A 25 -7.46 2.13 2.59
CA ALA A 25 -8.89 1.89 2.41
C ALA A 25 -9.17 0.75 1.42
N LYS A 26 -8.36 0.61 0.36
CA LYS A 26 -8.47 -0.50 -0.60
C LYS A 26 -8.06 -1.83 0.00
N ILE A 27 -6.96 -1.88 0.74
CA ILE A 27 -6.49 -3.07 1.46
C ILE A 27 -7.55 -3.53 2.45
N LYS A 28 -8.03 -2.63 3.30
CA LYS A 28 -9.06 -2.94 4.29
C LYS A 28 -10.31 -3.53 3.64
N ARG A 29 -10.87 -2.85 2.63
CA ARG A 29 -12.06 -3.32 1.91
C ARG A 29 -11.85 -4.68 1.25
N GLN A 30 -10.67 -4.91 0.66
CA GLN A 30 -10.35 -6.19 0.04
C GLN A 30 -10.33 -7.32 1.07
N ILE A 31 -9.64 -7.13 2.19
CA ILE A 31 -9.58 -8.13 3.27
C ILE A 31 -10.97 -8.38 3.87
N GLU A 32 -11.74 -7.32 4.15
CA GLU A 32 -13.11 -7.43 4.65
C GLU A 32 -14.03 -8.16 3.68
N SER A 33 -13.87 -7.95 2.37
CA SER A 33 -14.67 -8.64 1.34
C SER A 33 -14.46 -10.16 1.30
N MET A 34 -13.31 -10.64 1.80
CA MET A 34 -13.02 -12.07 1.95
C MET A 34 -13.48 -12.64 3.30
N GLY A 35 -14.17 -11.84 4.12
CA GLY A 35 -14.53 -12.19 5.50
C GLY A 35 -13.34 -12.12 6.47
N GLY A 36 -12.26 -11.43 6.08
CA GLY A 36 -11.08 -11.25 6.90
C GLY A 36 -11.06 -9.95 7.69
N ARG A 37 -10.19 -9.89 8.70
CA ARG A 37 -9.85 -8.68 9.45
C ARG A 37 -8.42 -8.26 9.13
N LEU A 38 -8.24 -7.02 8.68
CA LEU A 38 -6.92 -6.43 8.51
C LEU A 38 -6.29 -6.19 9.90
N LEU A 39 -5.11 -6.76 10.14
CA LEU A 39 -4.36 -6.55 11.38
C LEU A 39 -3.29 -5.48 11.20
N SER A 40 -2.51 -5.60 10.13
CA SER A 40 -1.36 -4.74 9.86
C SER A 40 -1.15 -4.60 8.35
N TYR A 41 -0.59 -3.46 7.92
CA TYR A 41 -0.06 -3.32 6.57
C TYR A 41 1.23 -2.51 6.62
N GLU A 42 2.22 -2.91 5.84
CA GLU A 42 3.54 -2.27 5.80
C GLU A 42 3.94 -2.02 4.35
N ARG A 43 4.31 -0.77 4.04
CA ARG A 43 4.86 -0.45 2.73
C ARG A 43 6.27 -1.01 2.61
N ARG A 44 6.49 -1.83 1.59
CA ARG A 44 7.78 -2.43 1.27
C ARG A 44 8.39 -1.83 0.01
N ASN A 45 9.70 -1.68 0.03
CA ASN A 45 10.53 -1.15 -1.05
C ASN A 45 11.55 -2.21 -1.47
N PHE A 46 12.29 -1.95 -2.56
CA PHE A 46 13.33 -2.87 -3.06
C PHE A 46 14.30 -3.34 -1.97
N PHE A 47 14.72 -2.43 -1.06
CA PHE A 47 15.65 -2.75 0.02
C PHE A 47 15.02 -3.51 1.19
N SER A 48 13.71 -3.39 1.43
CA SER A 48 13.02 -4.06 2.53
C SER A 48 12.33 -5.37 2.12
N GLY A 49 12.57 -5.81 0.87
CA GLY A 49 12.01 -7.03 0.30
C GLY A 49 10.67 -6.78 -0.39
N ILE A 50 10.62 -7.05 -1.70
CA ILE A 50 9.42 -6.93 -2.53
C ILE A 50 8.52 -8.17 -2.48
N GLY A 51 8.79 -9.07 -1.53
CA GLY A 51 8.04 -10.31 -1.33
C GLY A 51 7.99 -11.15 -2.62
N PRO A 52 6.82 -11.61 -3.05
CA PRO A 52 6.69 -12.51 -4.20
C PRO A 52 6.80 -11.78 -5.56
N PHE A 53 6.94 -10.46 -5.57
CA PHE A 53 7.14 -9.68 -6.79
C PHE A 53 8.61 -9.72 -7.19
N HIS A 54 8.90 -10.00 -8.46
CA HIS A 54 10.30 -10.12 -8.93
C HIS A 54 10.88 -8.77 -9.38
N VAL A 55 10.03 -7.87 -9.88
CA VAL A 55 10.42 -6.52 -10.35
C VAL A 55 9.34 -5.51 -9.98
N VAL A 56 9.77 -4.41 -9.34
CA VAL A 56 8.92 -3.27 -8.97
C VAL A 56 9.51 -2.03 -9.63
N GLY A 57 8.96 -1.65 -10.79
CA GLY A 57 9.36 -0.46 -11.53
C GLY A 57 8.95 0.86 -10.84
N ARG A 58 9.45 1.99 -11.34
CA ARG A 58 9.11 3.34 -10.82
C ARG A 58 7.59 3.56 -10.79
N GLY A 59 7.10 4.17 -9.72
CA GLY A 59 5.68 4.48 -9.52
C GLY A 59 4.83 3.34 -8.96
N ARG A 60 5.40 2.14 -8.76
CA ARG A 60 4.72 1.03 -8.11
C ARG A 60 4.96 1.02 -6.61
N MET A 61 3.95 0.62 -5.85
CA MET A 61 4.02 0.53 -4.39
C MET A 61 3.64 -0.88 -3.96
N VAL A 62 4.47 -1.51 -3.13
CA VAL A 62 4.24 -2.85 -2.60
C VAL A 62 3.88 -2.72 -1.13
N TYR A 63 2.89 -3.48 -0.70
CA TYR A 63 2.51 -3.60 0.69
C TYR A 63 2.51 -5.07 1.10
N ARG A 64 3.09 -5.35 2.25
CA ARG A 64 2.85 -6.58 3.00
C ARG A 64 1.64 -6.36 3.89
N ILE A 65 0.77 -7.35 3.99
CA ILE A 65 -0.50 -7.29 4.70
C ILE A 65 -0.53 -8.46 5.67
N ASP A 66 -0.74 -8.19 6.95
CA ASP A 66 -1.07 -9.21 7.93
C ASP A 66 -2.57 -9.15 8.18
N TYR A 67 -3.26 -10.27 7.99
CA TYR A 67 -4.70 -10.34 8.10
C TYR A 67 -5.17 -11.66 8.71
N GLU A 68 -6.36 -11.64 9.30
CA GLU A 68 -6.96 -12.79 9.96
C GLU A 68 -8.19 -13.24 9.17
N VAL A 69 -8.30 -14.52 8.82
CA VAL A 69 -9.51 -15.10 8.23
C VAL A 69 -9.88 -16.35 9.02
N ASN A 70 -11.10 -16.41 9.51
CA ASN A 70 -11.60 -17.54 10.32
C ASN A 70 -10.70 -17.89 11.51
N GLY A 71 -10.15 -16.88 12.20
CA GLY A 71 -9.26 -17.09 13.35
C GLY A 71 -7.81 -17.47 13.00
N VAL A 72 -7.47 -17.56 11.71
CA VAL A 72 -6.12 -17.90 11.25
C VAL A 72 -5.43 -16.66 10.71
N MET A 73 -4.25 -16.36 11.26
CA MET A 73 -3.40 -15.27 10.77
C MET A 73 -2.71 -15.69 9.47
N LYS A 74 -2.78 -14.83 8.46
CA LYS A 74 -2.20 -15.01 7.13
C LYS A 74 -1.40 -13.78 6.74
N GLU A 75 -0.35 -14.01 5.95
CA GLU A 75 0.42 -12.96 5.31
C GLU A 75 -0.02 -12.87 3.84
N GLY A 76 -0.28 -11.66 3.38
CA GLY A 76 -0.61 -11.34 2.00
C GLY A 76 0.25 -10.19 1.47
N TRP A 77 0.24 -10.02 0.16
CA TRP A 77 1.00 -8.98 -0.52
C TRP A 77 0.13 -8.32 -1.58
N VAL A 78 0.28 -7.01 -1.74
CA VAL A 78 -0.36 -6.28 -2.84
C VAL A 78 0.61 -5.31 -3.48
N ARG A 79 0.51 -5.18 -4.80
CA ARG A 79 1.24 -4.18 -5.57
C ARG A 79 0.27 -3.24 -6.28
N PHE A 80 0.36 -1.96 -5.95
CA PHE A 80 -0.35 -0.86 -6.61
C PHE A 80 0.52 -0.20 -7.69
N GLY A 81 -0.12 0.48 -8.65
CA GLY A 81 0.56 1.22 -9.73
C GLY A 81 0.81 0.40 -11.01
N SER A 82 0.08 -0.71 -11.21
CA SER A 82 0.02 -1.39 -12.52
C SER A 82 -1.13 -0.83 -13.35
N LEU A 83 -0.98 -0.83 -14.69
CA LEU A 83 -2.02 -0.43 -15.64
C LEU A 83 -3.28 -1.28 -15.54
N PHE A 84 -3.14 -2.52 -15.07
CA PHE A 84 -4.24 -3.48 -14.91
C PHE A 84 -4.87 -3.48 -13.51
N GLY A 85 -4.57 -2.47 -12.69
CA GLY A 85 -5.06 -2.37 -11.31
C GLY A 85 -4.13 -3.04 -10.27
N PRO A 86 -4.59 -3.22 -9.03
CA PRO A 86 -3.79 -3.81 -7.97
C PRO A 86 -3.56 -5.31 -8.18
N ASP A 87 -2.33 -5.78 -8.00
CA ASP A 87 -1.94 -7.18 -8.08
C ASP A 87 -1.89 -7.77 -6.66
N TRP A 88 -2.91 -8.56 -6.31
CA TRP A 88 -3.11 -9.16 -4.98
C TRP A 88 -2.56 -10.58 -4.93
N ARG A 89 -1.88 -10.91 -3.84
CA ARG A 89 -1.35 -12.24 -3.50
C ARG A 89 -1.65 -12.49 -2.03
N LEU A 90 -2.88 -12.88 -1.75
CA LEU A 90 -3.46 -13.06 -0.42
C LEU A 90 -3.41 -14.52 0.00
#